data_AF-A0A2I0X4T8-F1
#
_entry.id   AF-A0A2I0X4T8-F1
#
_cell.length_a   1.000
_cell.length_b   1.000
_cell.length_c   1.000
_cell.angle_alpha   90.00
_cell.angle_beta   90.00
_cell.angle_gamma   90.00
#
_symmetry.space_group_name_H-M   'P 1'
#
loop_
_entity.id
_entity.type
_entity.pdbx_description
1 polymer ?
#
loop_
_entity_poly.entity_id
_entity_poly.type
_entity_poly.pdbx_seq_one_letter_code
_entity_poly.pdbx_strand_id
1 'polypeptide(L)' 'MSLRTLAHLNVDTQKLSSDKMMLRGFNEKGQRALGSVTLSLLIGDLRTEAKFHIIDSETSFKALLGRP' A
#
# COMPACT_ATOMS: atom_id res chain seq x y z
N MET A 1 0.04 0.46 -2.42
CA MET A 1 1.32 1.19 -2.36
C MET A 1 2.40 0.33 -2.99
N SER A 2 3.38 0.91 -3.68
CA SER A 2 4.41 0.14 -4.41
C SER A 2 5.60 -0.25 -3.53
N LEU A 3 6.31 -1.32 -3.90
CA LEU A 3 7.59 -1.72 -3.26
C LEU A 3 8.62 -0.59 -3.26
N ARG A 4 8.72 0.16 -4.37
CA ARG A 4 9.60 1.32 -4.47
C ARG A 4 9.30 2.35 -3.38
N THR A 5 8.03 2.56 -3.05
CA THR A 5 7.64 3.52 -2.00
C THR A 5 8.05 3.03 -0.61
N LEU A 6 7.91 1.72 -0.32
CA LEU A 6 8.38 1.15 0.95
C LEU A 6 9.89 1.34 1.15
N ALA A 7 10.68 1.13 0.10
CA ALA A 7 12.12 1.34 0.15
C ALA A 7 12.46 2.80 0.50
N HIS A 8 11.74 3.78 -0.07
CA HIS A 8 11.93 5.20 0.28
C HIS A 8 11.52 5.54 1.72
N LEU A 9 10.55 4.79 2.28
CA LEU A 9 10.08 4.95 3.66
C LEU A 9 10.93 4.13 4.66
N ASN A 10 11.95 3.41 4.20
CA ASN A 10 12.74 2.46 4.99
C ASN A 10 11.88 1.42 5.74
N VAL A 11 10.77 1.00 5.12
CA VAL A 11 9.91 -0.05 5.66
C VAL A 11 10.45 -1.40 5.22
N ASP A 12 10.77 -2.24 6.20
CA ASP A 12 11.22 -3.61 5.99
C ASP A 12 10.09 -4.48 5.42
N THR A 13 10.29 -5.00 4.21
CA THR A 13 9.32 -5.85 3.52
C THR A 13 9.12 -7.20 4.19
N GLN A 14 10.07 -7.67 5.02
CA GLN A 14 9.93 -8.91 5.80
C GLN A 14 8.95 -8.75 6.96
N LYS A 15 8.63 -7.51 7.36
CA LYS A 15 7.68 -7.20 8.44
C LYS A 15 6.26 -6.93 7.95
N LEU A 16 6.01 -7.08 6.64
CA LEU A 16 4.66 -6.95 6.12
C LEU A 16 3.76 -8.03 6.72
N SER A 17 2.57 -7.61 7.13
CA SER A 17 1.54 -8.56 7.54
C SER A 17 1.12 -9.40 6.34
N SER A 18 1.09 -10.72 6.51
CA SER A 18 0.59 -11.63 5.48
C SER A 18 -0.89 -11.33 5.21
N ASP A 19 -1.18 -10.85 4.02
CA ASP A 19 -2.53 -10.52 3.60
C ASP A 19 -2.83 -11.19 2.26
N LYS A 20 -3.94 -11.92 2.17
CA LYS A 20 -4.34 -12.64 0.96
C LYS A 20 -5.27 -11.82 0.07
N MET A 21 -5.40 -10.52 0.31
CA MET A 21 -6.27 -9.63 -0.44
C MET A 21 -5.97 -9.63 -1.95
N MET A 22 -7.03 -9.82 -2.73
CA MET A 22 -7.02 -9.64 -4.18
C MET A 22 -7.48 -8.22 -4.51
N LEU A 23 -6.62 -7.45 -5.16
CA LEU A 23 -6.89 -6.10 -5.62
C LEU A 23 -7.29 -6.17 -7.09
N ARG A 24 -8.38 -5.50 -7.48
CA ARG A 24 -8.80 -5.41 -8.88
C ARG A 24 -8.74 -3.95 -9.33
N GLY A 25 -7.98 -3.70 -10.39
CA GLY A 25 -7.94 -2.40 -11.04
C GLY A 25 -9.00 -2.25 -12.13
N PHE A 26 -9.05 -1.09 -12.76
CA PHE A 26 -9.95 -0.78 -13.87
C PHE A 26 -9.73 -1.62 -15.12
N ASN A 27 -8.57 -2.26 -15.25
CA ASN A 27 -8.28 -3.20 -16.34
C ASN A 27 -8.79 -4.62 -16.06
N GLU A 28 -9.58 -4.80 -14.98
CA GLU A 28 -10.13 -6.06 -14.47
C GLU A 28 -9.09 -7.14 -14.12
N LYS A 29 -7.81 -6.87 -14.34
CA LYS A 29 -6.72 -7.75 -13.92
C LYS A 29 -6.61 -7.67 -12.41
N GLY A 30 -6.87 -8.80 -11.76
CA GLY A 30 -6.65 -8.96 -10.34
C GLY A 30 -5.16 -9.12 -10.04
N GLN A 31 -4.64 -8.38 -9.07
CA GLN A 31 -3.32 -8.58 -8.50
C GLN A 31 -3.47 -8.94 -7.02
N ARG A 32 -2.74 -9.97 -6.58
CA ARG A 32 -2.63 -10.28 -5.15
C ARG A 32 -1.71 -9.27 -4.48
N ALA A 33 -2.12 -8.74 -3.33
CA ALA A 33 -1.23 -7.95 -2.49
C ALA A 33 -0.08 -8.83 -1.97
N LEU A 34 1.13 -8.29 -1.94
CA LEU A 34 2.30 -8.96 -1.33
C LEU A 34 2.18 -9.06 0.20
N GLY A 35 1.44 -8.13 0.78
CA GLY A 35 1.20 -8.00 2.20
C GLY A 35 0.60 -6.64 2.50
N SER A 36 0.60 -6.28 3.77
CA SER A 36 0.11 -4.99 4.22
C SER A 36 0.95 -4.39 5.35
N VAL A 37 0.88 -3.07 5.47
CA VAL A 37 1.51 -2.30 6.54
C VAL A 37 0.55 -1.19 6.98
N THR A 38 0.48 -0.93 8.28
CA THR A 38 -0.21 0.25 8.82
C THR A 38 0.82 1.34 9.03
N LEU A 39 0.55 2.54 8.48
CA LEU A 39 1.42 3.70 8.60
C LEU A 39 0.65 4.85 9.24
N SER A 40 1.32 5.57 10.14
CA SER A 40 0.83 6.86 10.61
C SER A 40 0.94 7.90 9.50
N LEU A 41 -0.13 8.67 9.32
CA LEU A 41 -0.27 9.72 8.31
C LEU A 41 -0.47 11.07 8.99
N LEU A 42 0.15 12.09 8.43
CA LEU A 42 -0.10 13.50 8.73
C LEU A 42 -0.67 14.16 7.47
N ILE A 43 -1.92 14.62 7.51
CA ILE A 43 -2.61 15.27 6.40
C ILE A 43 -3.08 16.65 6.88
N GLY A 44 -2.30 17.69 6.56
CA GLY A 44 -2.47 18.98 7.23
C GLY A 44 -2.25 18.81 8.74
N ASP A 45 -3.24 19.19 9.54
CA ASP A 45 -3.20 19.02 11.01
C ASP A 45 -3.75 17.65 11.48
N LEU A 46 -4.33 16.86 10.57
CA LEU A 46 -4.91 15.55 10.91
C LEU A 46 -3.81 14.50 11.07
N ARG A 47 -3.71 13.94 12.27
CA ARG A 47 -2.94 12.72 12.54
C ARG A 47 -3.88 11.52 12.53
N THR A 48 -3.58 10.55 11.67
CA THR A 48 -4.38 9.32 11.54
C THR A 48 -3.47 8.14 11.19
N GLU A 49 -4.04 6.95 11.08
CA GLU A 49 -3.36 5.77 10.59
C GLU A 49 -4.13 5.19 9.40
N ALA A 50 -3.40 4.63 8.44
CA ALA A 50 -4.01 3.91 7.33
C ALA A 50 -3.25 2.62 7.04
N LYS A 51 -4.03 1.57 6.77
CA LYS A 51 -3.50 0.30 6.26
C LYS A 51 -3.30 0.41 4.75
N PHE A 52 -2.08 0.12 4.30
CA PHE A 52 -1.73 0.05 2.89
C PHE A 52 -1.49 -1.40 2.48
N HIS A 53 -2.10 -1.80 1.37
CA HIS A 53 -1.77 -3.05 0.69
C HIS A 53 -0.65 -2.82 -0.31
N ILE A 54 0.32 -3.72 -0.32
CA ILE A 54 1.53 -3.60 -1.13
C ILE A 54 1.36 -4.37 -2.43
N ILE A 55 1.66 -3.71 -3.54
CA ILE A 55 1.60 -4.30 -4.87
C ILE A 55 2.95 -4.14 -5.58
N ASP A 56 3.30 -5.14 -6.37
CA ASP A 56 4.43 -5.10 -7.28
C ASP A 56 3.91 -4.89 -8.69
N SER A 57 3.46 -3.68 -8.96
CA SER A 57 3.05 -3.25 -10.28
C SER A 57 3.57 -1.84 -10.56
N GLU A 58 3.88 -1.61 -11.83
CA GLU A 58 4.28 -0.30 -12.30
C GLU A 58 3.05 0.62 -12.27
N THR A 59 3.12 1.65 -11.45
CA THR A 59 2.03 2.61 -11.23
C THR A 59 2.59 4.02 -11.33
N SER A 60 1.78 4.96 -11.85
CA SER A 60 2.15 6.38 -11.94
C SER A 60 2.12 7.12 -10.60
N PHE A 61 1.66 6.45 -9.53
CA PHE A 61 1.51 6.98 -8.18
C PHE A 61 2.33 6.17 -7.17
N LYS A 62 2.72 6.79 -6.06
CA LYS A 62 3.43 6.11 -4.96
C LYS A 62 2.49 5.32 -4.05
N ALA A 63 1.34 5.92 -3.76
CA ALA A 63 0.28 5.35 -2.93
C ALA A 63 -1.09 5.85 -3.42
N LEU A 64 -2.13 5.06 -3.13
CA LEU A 64 -3.53 5.46 -3.27
C LEU A 64 -4.16 5.41 -1.87
N LEU A 65 -4.88 6.47 -1.52
CA LEU A 65 -5.69 6.54 -0.32
C LEU A 65 -7.15 6.65 -0.76
N GLY A 66 -7.91 5.58 -0.52
CA GLY A 66 -9.32 5.47 -0.89
C GLY A 66 -10.24 5.56 0.33
N ARG A 67 -11.55 5.51 0.06
CA ARG A 67 -12.54 5.22 1.09
C ARG A 67 -12.52 3.72 1.43
N PRO A 68 -12.88 3.33 2.66
CA PRO A 68 -13.07 1.92 3.03
C PRO A 68 -14.10 1.22 2.14
#